data_AF-A0A2V0P6I7-F1
#
_entry.id   AF-A0A2V0P6I7-F1
#
_cell.length_a   1.000
_cell.length_b   1.000
_cell.length_c   1.000
_cell.angle_alpha   90.00
_cell.angle_beta   90.00
_cell.angle_gamma   90.00
#
_symmetry.space_group_name_H-M   'P 1'
#
loop_
_entity.id
_entity.type
_entity.pdbx_description
1 polymer ?
#
loop_
_entity_poly.entity_id
_entity_poly.type
_entity_poly.pdbx_seq_one_letter_code
_entity_poly.pdbx_strand_id
1 'polypeptide(L)'
;MPIAGLQSWAGGALNTAAAAGPAPSPAARPLPAPHPAPRAAARRLRIARAGGSEGGSGGGSGGSPAAPPTPPASFEAQAAALLKGRSFACTVCGKCCSLFDGGEVWVSRREVAAMAAFLGMPDAELIAAHCQPGDGTTPGWWLLGSQATPGGEFCTFLDPATNMCRVHEARPVQCSTYPWWPELLAEAGAWSWEKANICEGLDHPEAEALDISEATRQLRRAARHELARRRAAERGAAAAAAKGRIGGGGGGGGSSSSGGGVGEKQAARRAPE
;
A
#
# COMPACT_ATOMS: atom_id res chain seq x y z
N MET A 1 -58.03 33.60 46.34
CA MET A 1 -58.27 33.68 47.79
C MET A 1 -58.85 32.34 48.24
N PRO A 2 -58.42 31.72 49.35
CA PRO A 2 -57.11 31.09 49.50
C PRO A 2 -57.17 29.65 50.15
N ILE A 3 -55.98 29.06 50.38
CA ILE A 3 -55.57 28.15 51.49
C ILE A 3 -55.64 26.60 51.32
N ALA A 4 -54.42 26.04 51.19
CA ALA A 4 -53.77 24.88 51.84
C ALA A 4 -54.27 23.42 51.71
N GLY A 5 -53.27 22.56 51.46
CA GLY A 5 -53.33 21.11 51.65
C GLY A 5 -52.07 20.39 51.16
N LEU A 6 -50.88 20.75 51.69
CA LEU A 6 -49.62 19.99 51.51
C LEU A 6 -49.47 18.95 52.63
N GLN A 7 -49.40 17.68 52.23
CA GLN A 7 -48.85 16.46 52.88
C GLN A 7 -49.55 15.28 52.18
N SER A 8 -48.96 14.20 51.68
CA SER A 8 -47.65 13.58 51.83
C SER A 8 -47.57 12.48 50.76
N TRP A 9 -46.46 12.35 50.03
CA TRP A 9 -45.93 11.08 49.50
C TRP A 9 -44.51 11.34 49.00
N ALA A 10 -43.57 11.35 49.96
CA ALA A 10 -42.16 11.19 49.68
C ALA A 10 -41.79 9.72 49.93
N GLY A 11 -41.23 9.06 48.93
CA GLY A 11 -40.73 7.69 49.06
C GLY A 11 -40.79 6.88 47.77
N GLY A 12 -40.02 7.29 46.77
CA GLY A 12 -39.86 6.52 45.52
C GLY A 12 -38.59 6.95 44.82
N ALA A 13 -37.48 6.27 45.15
CA ALA A 13 -36.16 6.51 44.62
C ALA A 13 -36.17 6.48 43.08
N LEU A 14 -35.64 7.54 42.47
CA LEU A 14 -35.29 7.59 41.06
C LEU A 14 -34.18 6.55 40.82
N ASN A 15 -34.52 5.50 40.07
CA ASN A 15 -33.57 4.51 39.60
C ASN A 15 -32.68 5.17 38.53
N THR A 16 -31.52 5.66 38.94
CA THR A 16 -30.46 6.12 38.04
C THR A 16 -29.85 4.90 37.36
N ALA A 17 -30.36 4.54 36.19
CA ALA A 17 -29.64 3.68 35.25
C ALA A 17 -28.38 4.44 34.79
N ALA A 18 -27.28 4.22 35.50
CA ALA A 18 -25.96 4.61 35.08
C ALA A 18 -25.68 3.94 33.72
N ALA A 19 -25.52 4.76 32.69
CA ALA A 19 -24.94 4.31 31.43
C ALA A 19 -23.56 3.71 31.75
N ALA A 20 -23.42 2.40 31.55
CA ALA A 20 -22.13 1.76 31.56
C ALA A 20 -21.29 2.41 30.45
N GLY A 21 -20.27 3.18 30.84
CA GLY A 21 -19.27 3.67 29.91
C GLY A 21 -18.58 2.50 29.20
N PRO A 22 -17.95 2.75 28.03
CA PRO A 22 -17.22 1.70 27.31
C PRO A 22 -16.21 1.03 28.24
N ALA A 23 -16.12 -0.30 28.12
CA ALA A 23 -15.15 -1.10 28.86
C ALA A 23 -13.74 -0.50 28.71
N PRO A 24 -12.91 -0.51 29.77
CA PRO A 24 -11.54 -0.01 29.67
C PRO A 24 -10.81 -0.75 28.56
N SER A 25 -10.21 0.03 27.66
CA SER A 25 -9.34 -0.48 26.60
C SER A 25 -8.30 -1.41 27.23
N PRO A 26 -8.06 -2.63 26.68
CA PRO A 26 -7.00 -3.48 27.19
C PRO A 26 -5.70 -2.67 27.16
N ALA A 27 -4.92 -2.78 28.25
CA ALA A 27 -3.62 -2.12 28.36
C ALA A 27 -2.85 -2.34 27.06
N ALA A 28 -2.36 -1.25 26.46
CA ALA A 28 -1.67 -1.30 25.18
C ALA A 28 -0.55 -2.33 25.26
N ARG A 29 -0.64 -3.37 24.44
CA ARG A 29 0.42 -4.36 24.32
C ARG A 29 1.67 -3.61 23.83
N PRO A 30 2.84 -3.79 24.44
CA PRO A 30 4.06 -3.19 23.91
C PRO A 30 4.24 -3.60 22.44
N LEU A 31 4.74 -2.67 21.62
CA LEU A 31 5.09 -2.98 20.23
C LEU A 31 5.91 -4.27 20.20
N PRO A 32 5.61 -5.18 19.27
CA PRO A 32 6.30 -6.45 19.19
C PRO A 32 7.79 -6.22 18.95
N ALA A 33 8.61 -7.13 19.47
CA ALA A 33 10.03 -7.17 19.19
C ALA A 33 10.26 -7.22 17.67
N PRO A 34 11.34 -6.61 17.16
CA PRO A 34 11.66 -6.64 15.75
C PRO A 34 11.69 -8.09 15.27
N HIS A 35 11.06 -8.35 14.13
CA HIS A 35 11.21 -9.62 13.45
C HIS A 35 12.69 -9.83 13.09
N PRO A 36 13.24 -11.04 13.27
CA PRO A 36 14.61 -11.31 12.88
C PRO A 36 14.78 -10.98 11.39
N ALA A 37 15.78 -10.17 11.07
CA ALA A 37 16.03 -9.73 9.71
C ALA A 37 16.16 -10.95 8.78
N PRO A 38 15.37 -11.05 7.70
CA PRO A 38 15.57 -12.11 6.73
C PRO A 38 16.91 -11.88 6.03
N ARG A 39 17.72 -12.93 5.92
CA ARG A 39 18.87 -12.95 5.02
C ARG A 39 18.35 -12.76 3.58
N ALA A 40 18.48 -11.54 3.07
CA ALA A 40 18.50 -11.17 1.66
C ALA A 40 17.60 -12.00 0.71
N ALA A 41 16.42 -11.47 0.36
CA ALA A 41 15.80 -11.76 -0.93
C ALA A 41 14.85 -10.64 -1.37
N ALA A 42 15.41 -9.48 -1.74
CA ALA A 42 14.73 -8.57 -2.65
C ALA A 42 14.48 -9.29 -3.97
N ARG A 43 13.29 -9.88 -4.14
CA ARG A 43 12.89 -10.51 -5.40
C ARG A 43 11.38 -10.46 -5.59
N ARG A 44 10.87 -9.26 -5.87
CA ARG A 44 9.53 -9.12 -6.46
C ARG A 44 9.51 -9.84 -7.81
N LEU A 45 8.63 -10.82 -7.93
CA LEU A 45 8.48 -11.72 -9.06
C LEU A 45 8.06 -10.96 -10.32
N ARG A 46 8.83 -11.14 -11.40
CA ARG A 46 8.37 -10.89 -12.77
C ARG A 46 7.26 -11.90 -13.06
N ILE A 47 6.04 -11.43 -13.34
CA ILE A 47 5.03 -12.27 -13.98
C ILE A 47 5.59 -12.64 -15.36
N ALA A 48 5.96 -13.90 -15.53
CA ALA A 48 6.42 -14.44 -16.80
C ALA A 48 5.29 -14.35 -17.82
N ARG A 49 5.54 -13.63 -18.93
CA ARG A 49 4.81 -13.84 -20.18
C ARG A 49 5.07 -15.28 -20.61
N ALA A 50 4.06 -16.13 -20.56
CA ALA A 50 4.09 -17.41 -21.25
C ALA A 50 4.16 -17.12 -22.77
N GLY A 51 5.32 -17.39 -23.36
CA GLY A 51 5.58 -17.30 -24.79
C GLY A 51 6.55 -18.39 -25.18
N GLY A 52 6.09 -19.64 -25.10
CA GLY A 52 6.82 -20.81 -25.60
C GLY A 52 6.61 -20.92 -27.10
N SER A 53 7.70 -20.79 -27.86
CA SER A 53 7.80 -21.15 -29.27
C SER A 53 8.63 -22.43 -29.33
N GLU A 54 7.98 -23.58 -29.51
CA GLU A 54 8.65 -24.79 -30.00
C GLU A 54 7.91 -25.28 -31.24
N GLY A 55 8.64 -25.26 -32.36
CA GLY A 55 8.24 -25.90 -33.60
C GLY A 55 8.48 -27.40 -33.51
N GLY A 56 7.47 -28.18 -33.90
CA GLY A 56 7.53 -29.62 -34.02
C GLY A 56 6.49 -30.08 -35.03
N SER A 57 6.97 -30.55 -36.18
CA SER A 57 6.21 -30.97 -37.35
C SER A 57 5.59 -32.36 -37.15
N GLY A 58 4.37 -32.55 -37.67
CA GLY A 58 3.95 -33.83 -38.26
C GLY A 58 2.75 -34.54 -37.63
N GLY A 59 1.76 -34.86 -38.49
CA GLY A 59 0.90 -36.04 -38.34
C GLY A 59 -0.55 -35.77 -37.96
N GLY A 60 -1.45 -35.73 -38.96
CA GLY A 60 -2.89 -35.55 -38.75
C GLY A 60 -3.62 -36.79 -38.22
N SER A 61 -4.71 -36.55 -37.48
CA SER A 61 -5.95 -37.34 -37.54
C SER A 61 -7.08 -36.50 -36.94
N GLY A 62 -8.30 -36.67 -37.46
CA GLY A 62 -9.43 -35.77 -37.27
C GLY A 62 -9.82 -35.55 -35.80
N GLY A 63 -9.75 -34.29 -35.36
CA GLY A 63 -10.35 -33.84 -34.11
C GLY A 63 -11.67 -33.14 -34.38
N SER A 64 -12.73 -33.54 -33.68
CA SER A 64 -13.93 -32.70 -33.48
C SER A 64 -13.49 -31.30 -33.06
N PRO A 65 -14.19 -30.23 -33.48
CA PRO A 65 -13.84 -28.87 -33.09
C PRO A 65 -13.77 -28.83 -31.56
N ALA A 66 -12.58 -28.55 -31.03
CA ALA A 66 -12.39 -28.35 -29.61
C ALA A 66 -13.41 -27.30 -29.16
N ALA A 67 -14.20 -27.64 -28.13
CA ALA A 67 -15.14 -26.70 -27.56
C ALA A 67 -14.40 -25.38 -27.26
N PRO A 68 -14.99 -24.22 -27.56
CA PRO A 68 -14.34 -22.94 -27.29
C PRO A 68 -13.92 -22.90 -25.82
N PRO A 69 -12.73 -22.36 -25.51
CA PRO A 69 -12.26 -22.30 -24.13
C PRO A 69 -13.32 -21.62 -23.28
N THR A 70 -13.70 -22.27 -22.18
CA THR A 70 -14.69 -21.72 -21.25
C THR A 70 -14.26 -20.30 -20.88
N PRO A 71 -15.15 -19.30 -20.98
CA PRO A 71 -14.81 -17.94 -20.58
C PRO A 71 -14.33 -17.97 -19.12
N PRO A 72 -13.36 -17.11 -18.76
CA PRO A 72 -12.90 -17.06 -17.38
C PRO A 72 -14.09 -16.83 -16.45
N ALA A 73 -14.09 -17.52 -15.31
CA ALA A 73 -15.12 -17.36 -14.29
C ALA A 73 -15.29 -15.87 -13.94
N SER A 74 -16.48 -15.45 -13.52
CA SER A 74 -16.70 -14.06 -13.09
C SER A 74 -15.73 -13.68 -11.96
N PHE A 75 -15.47 -12.38 -11.80
CA PHE A 75 -14.64 -11.91 -10.69
C PHE A 75 -15.15 -12.43 -9.34
N GLU A 76 -16.48 -12.44 -9.16
CA GLU A 76 -17.15 -12.94 -7.96
C GLU A 76 -16.84 -14.43 -7.71
N ALA A 77 -16.91 -15.27 -8.75
CA ALA A 77 -16.61 -16.69 -8.62
C ALA A 77 -15.13 -16.94 -8.28
N GLN A 78 -14.21 -16.20 -8.91
CA GLN A 78 -12.78 -16.29 -8.60
C GLN A 78 -12.49 -15.79 -7.17
N ALA A 79 -13.07 -14.67 -6.78
CA ALA A 79 -12.93 -14.10 -5.44
C ALA A 79 -13.45 -15.07 -4.38
N ALA A 80 -14.65 -15.63 -4.57
CA ALA A 80 -15.23 -16.60 -3.64
C ALA A 80 -14.34 -17.84 -3.47
N ALA A 81 -13.75 -18.33 -4.57
CA ALA A 81 -12.81 -19.45 -4.51
C ALA A 81 -11.54 -19.10 -3.71
N LEU A 82 -10.98 -17.91 -3.92
CA LEU A 82 -9.78 -17.44 -3.20
C LEU A 82 -10.06 -17.21 -1.71
N LEU A 83 -11.23 -16.69 -1.36
CA LEU A 83 -11.61 -16.32 0.00
C LEU A 83 -12.08 -17.50 0.85
N LYS A 84 -12.47 -18.61 0.21
CA LYS A 84 -13.01 -19.78 0.90
C LYS A 84 -12.05 -20.30 1.97
N GLY A 85 -12.58 -20.46 3.19
CA GLY A 85 -11.83 -21.03 4.32
C GLY A 85 -10.90 -20.05 5.04
N ARG A 86 -10.92 -18.77 4.67
CA ARG A 86 -10.16 -17.70 5.35
C ARG A 86 -11.05 -16.99 6.36
N SER A 87 -10.48 -16.52 7.45
CA SER A 87 -11.14 -15.60 8.39
C SER A 87 -10.15 -14.58 8.93
N PHE A 88 -10.65 -13.48 9.52
CA PHE A 88 -9.80 -12.43 10.05
C PHE A 88 -10.43 -11.73 11.25
N ALA A 89 -9.65 -11.55 12.32
CA ALA A 89 -10.00 -10.68 13.45
C ALA A 89 -8.82 -9.77 13.78
N CYS A 90 -9.03 -8.45 13.70
CA CYS A 90 -7.99 -7.49 14.06
C CYS A 90 -7.77 -7.51 15.59
N THR A 91 -6.57 -7.85 16.04
CA THR A 91 -6.18 -7.86 17.46
C THR A 91 -5.54 -6.54 17.92
N VAL A 92 -5.53 -5.51 17.07
CA VAL A 92 -4.89 -4.21 17.34
C VAL A 92 -3.38 -4.36 17.66
N CYS A 93 -2.72 -5.31 17.01
CA CYS A 93 -1.31 -5.59 17.26
C CYS A 93 -0.33 -4.59 16.61
N GLY A 94 -0.79 -3.74 15.68
CA GLY A 94 0.04 -2.77 14.95
C GLY A 94 1.03 -3.38 13.95
N LYS A 95 1.13 -4.72 13.84
CA LYS A 95 2.14 -5.40 13.00
C LYS A 95 1.95 -5.16 11.50
N CYS A 96 0.72 -5.02 11.02
CA CYS A 96 0.46 -4.65 9.62
C CYS A 96 0.93 -3.22 9.26
N CYS A 97 1.25 -2.40 10.26
CA CYS A 97 1.89 -1.09 10.08
C CYS A 97 3.42 -1.16 10.13
N SER A 98 3.99 -2.32 10.47
CA SER A 98 5.41 -2.55 10.27
C SER A 98 5.67 -2.59 8.77
N LEU A 99 6.62 -1.78 8.29
CA LEU A 99 7.02 -1.80 6.88
C LEU A 99 8.01 -2.95 6.63
N PHE A 100 7.71 -4.12 7.22
CA PHE A 100 8.61 -5.27 7.25
C PHE A 100 8.95 -5.73 5.83
N ASP A 101 10.21 -6.14 5.64
CA ASP A 101 10.77 -6.60 4.36
C ASP A 101 10.58 -5.63 3.18
N GLY A 102 10.65 -4.31 3.46
CA GLY A 102 10.44 -3.29 2.43
C GLY A 102 8.96 -3.17 2.03
N GLY A 103 8.06 -3.36 3.00
CA GLY A 103 6.65 -3.09 2.84
C GLY A 103 6.40 -1.64 2.44
N GLU A 104 5.54 -1.44 1.44
CA GLU A 104 5.27 -0.12 0.86
C GLU A 104 3.77 0.15 0.89
N VAL A 105 3.37 1.27 1.49
CA VAL A 105 1.99 1.77 1.39
C VAL A 105 1.96 2.93 0.41
N TRP A 106 1.35 2.70 -0.74
CA TRP A 106 1.18 3.67 -1.80
C TRP A 106 -0.15 4.41 -1.65
N VAL A 107 -0.09 5.73 -1.63
CA VAL A 107 -1.25 6.61 -1.54
C VAL A 107 -1.38 7.45 -2.80
N SER A 108 -2.57 7.41 -3.38
CA SER A 108 -2.95 8.28 -4.49
C SER A 108 -3.25 9.69 -4.00
N ARG A 109 -3.29 10.66 -4.93
CA ARG A 109 -3.73 12.03 -4.63
C ARG A 109 -5.09 12.11 -3.92
N ARG A 110 -6.02 11.20 -4.25
CA ARG A 110 -7.34 11.17 -3.60
C ARG A 110 -7.27 10.71 -2.15
N GLU A 111 -6.39 9.75 -1.85
CA GLU A 111 -6.17 9.26 -0.50
C GLU A 111 -5.44 10.29 0.35
N VAL A 112 -4.43 10.96 -0.22
CA VAL A 112 -3.77 12.13 0.41
C VAL A 112 -4.80 13.18 0.81
N ALA A 113 -5.67 13.60 -0.10
CA ALA A 113 -6.69 14.61 0.20
C ALA A 113 -7.65 14.16 1.32
N ALA A 114 -8.05 12.89 1.33
CA ALA A 114 -8.93 12.35 2.37
C ALA A 114 -8.23 12.30 3.74
N MET A 115 -6.97 11.86 3.78
CA MET A 115 -6.16 11.82 5.00
C MET A 115 -5.88 13.23 5.53
N ALA A 116 -5.55 14.17 4.65
CA ALA A 116 -5.26 15.55 4.99
C ALA A 116 -6.51 16.25 5.56
N ALA A 117 -7.66 16.06 4.92
CA ALA A 117 -8.95 16.54 5.43
C ALA A 117 -9.29 15.97 6.81
N PHE A 118 -9.04 14.68 7.03
CA PHE A 118 -9.26 14.04 8.33
C PHE A 118 -8.37 14.64 9.44
N LEU A 119 -7.12 14.96 9.11
CA LEU A 119 -6.15 15.56 10.03
C LEU A 119 -6.30 17.09 10.16
N GLY A 120 -7.16 17.71 9.36
CA GLY A 120 -7.34 19.16 9.37
C GLY A 120 -6.13 19.94 8.85
N MET A 121 -5.36 19.36 7.92
CA MET A 121 -4.17 20.00 7.34
C MET A 121 -4.22 20.05 5.80
N PRO A 122 -3.45 20.92 5.14
CA PRO A 122 -3.35 20.95 3.68
C PRO A 122 -2.67 19.71 3.09
N ASP A 123 -3.09 19.29 1.88
CA ASP A 123 -2.49 18.17 1.14
C ASP A 123 -0.95 18.25 1.05
N ALA A 124 -0.41 19.44 0.79
CA ALA A 124 1.02 19.66 0.65
C ALA A 124 1.78 19.42 1.96
N GLU A 125 1.17 19.77 3.10
CA GLU A 125 1.75 19.53 4.42
C GLU A 125 1.73 18.04 4.76
N LEU A 126 0.62 17.35 4.47
CA LEU A 126 0.55 15.89 4.63
C LEU A 126 1.63 15.19 3.79
N ILE A 127 1.78 15.58 2.51
CA ILE A 127 2.82 15.00 1.64
C ILE A 127 4.21 15.27 2.21
N ALA A 128 4.49 16.50 2.64
CA ALA A 128 5.82 16.87 3.14
C ALA A 128 6.18 16.18 4.47
N ALA A 129 5.19 16.03 5.36
CA ALA A 129 5.42 15.48 6.70
C ALA A 129 5.32 13.95 6.76
N HIS A 130 4.47 13.34 5.93
CA HIS A 130 4.06 11.94 6.10
C HIS A 130 4.25 11.08 4.86
N CYS A 131 4.73 11.63 3.74
CA CYS A 131 4.97 10.87 2.53
C CYS A 131 6.44 10.95 2.09
N GLN A 132 6.88 9.90 1.40
CA GLN A 132 8.12 9.86 0.63
C GLN A 132 7.78 10.01 -0.85
N PRO A 133 8.70 10.58 -1.66
CA PRO A 133 8.60 10.49 -3.11
C PRO A 133 8.43 9.03 -3.53
N GLY A 134 7.55 8.78 -4.51
CA GLY A 134 7.49 7.46 -5.15
C GLY A 134 8.75 7.17 -5.96
N ASP A 135 8.67 6.17 -6.84
CA ASP A 135 9.76 5.70 -7.71
C ASP A 135 10.15 6.67 -8.84
N GLY A 136 9.62 7.91 -8.85
CA GLY A 136 9.82 8.89 -9.92
C GLY A 136 9.09 8.57 -11.24
N THR A 137 8.47 7.39 -11.35
CA THR A 137 7.76 6.92 -12.54
C THR A 137 6.26 6.73 -12.33
N THR A 138 5.77 6.87 -11.10
CA THR A 138 4.35 6.71 -10.74
C THR A 138 3.71 8.07 -10.38
N PRO A 139 3.36 8.92 -11.38
CA PRO A 139 2.85 10.28 -11.13
C PRO A 139 1.50 10.29 -10.41
N GLY A 140 1.37 11.18 -9.43
CA GLY A 140 0.15 11.33 -8.61
C GLY A 140 0.01 10.32 -7.48
N TRP A 141 1.10 9.63 -7.17
CA TRP A 141 1.21 8.65 -6.10
C TRP A 141 2.44 8.93 -5.24
N TRP A 142 2.33 8.61 -3.96
CA TRP A 142 3.40 8.73 -2.97
C TRP A 142 3.48 7.46 -2.14
N LEU A 143 4.63 7.25 -1.51
CA LEU A 143 4.79 6.25 -0.46
C LEU A 143 4.48 6.90 0.88
N LEU A 144 3.80 6.21 1.80
CA LEU A 144 3.76 6.67 3.18
C LEU A 144 5.14 6.54 3.81
N GLY A 145 5.51 7.57 4.55
CA GLY A 145 6.74 7.60 5.31
C GLY A 145 6.67 6.69 6.52
N SER A 146 7.86 6.46 7.05
CA SER A 146 8.12 5.66 8.23
C SER A 146 8.66 6.51 9.37
N GLN A 147 8.62 5.96 10.57
CA GLN A 147 9.28 6.48 11.75
C GLN A 147 10.01 5.34 12.45
N ALA A 148 11.24 5.62 12.90
CA ALA A 148 12.00 4.69 13.72
C ALA A 148 11.39 4.62 15.12
N THR A 149 11.21 3.40 15.62
CA THR A 149 10.76 3.13 16.99
C THR A 149 11.72 2.12 17.63
N PRO A 150 11.72 1.95 18.97
CA PRO A 150 12.49 0.90 19.62
C PRO A 150 12.20 -0.52 19.09
N GLY A 151 11.02 -0.76 18.53
CA GLY A 151 10.61 -2.05 17.95
C GLY A 151 10.92 -2.22 16.45
N GLY A 152 11.56 -1.24 15.81
CA GLY A 152 11.82 -1.22 14.37
C GLY A 152 11.17 -0.03 13.66
N GLU A 153 11.07 -0.12 12.34
CA GLU A 153 10.53 0.93 11.49
C GLU A 153 9.04 0.69 11.19
N PHE A 154 8.20 1.67 11.51
CA PHE A 154 6.76 1.58 11.36
C PHE A 154 6.22 2.75 10.56
N CYS A 155 5.03 2.61 9.99
CA CYS A 155 4.31 3.71 9.34
C CYS A 155 4.24 4.95 10.25
N THR A 156 4.45 6.13 9.66
CA THR A 156 4.36 7.44 10.34
C THR A 156 3.04 7.66 11.09
N PHE A 157 1.95 6.97 10.74
CA PHE A 157 0.66 7.12 11.43
C PHE A 157 0.43 6.13 12.57
N LEU A 158 1.35 5.18 12.84
CA LEU A 158 1.21 4.30 13.99
C LEU A 158 1.51 5.06 15.29
N ASP A 159 0.57 5.01 16.23
CA ASP A 159 0.82 5.44 17.61
C ASP A 159 1.52 4.32 18.39
N PRO A 160 2.79 4.48 18.79
CA PRO A 160 3.54 3.44 19.49
C PRO A 160 3.03 3.17 20.91
N ALA A 161 2.25 4.10 21.50
CA ALA A 161 1.70 3.94 22.84
C ALA A 161 0.43 3.09 22.84
N THR A 162 -0.32 3.04 21.74
CA THR A 162 -1.63 2.37 21.66
C THR A 162 -1.70 1.29 20.58
N ASN A 163 -0.70 1.20 19.70
CA ASN A 163 -0.69 0.42 18.46
C ASN A 163 -1.82 0.76 17.47
N MET A 164 -2.51 1.89 17.69
CA MET A 164 -3.59 2.33 16.82
C MET A 164 -3.08 3.26 15.72
N CYS A 165 -3.75 3.20 14.57
CA CYS A 165 -3.48 4.12 13.47
C CYS A 165 -4.14 5.48 13.78
N ARG A 166 -3.34 6.56 13.79
CA ARG A 166 -3.84 7.93 14.01
C ARG A 166 -4.82 8.43 12.95
N VAL A 167 -4.86 7.78 11.79
CA VAL A 167 -5.80 8.05 10.70
C VAL A 167 -6.72 6.85 10.42
N HIS A 168 -7.11 6.10 11.44
CA HIS A 168 -7.84 4.83 11.27
C HIS A 168 -9.07 4.92 10.36
N GLU A 169 -9.86 5.98 10.50
CA GLU A 169 -11.07 6.25 9.70
C GLU A 169 -10.77 6.73 8.27
N ALA A 170 -9.60 7.33 8.07
CA ALA A 170 -9.14 7.83 6.77
C ALA A 170 -8.04 6.95 6.15
N ARG A 171 -7.96 5.68 6.57
CA ARG A 171 -6.94 4.74 6.07
C ARG A 171 -6.98 4.64 4.55
N PRO A 172 -5.81 4.63 3.88
CA PRO A 172 -5.76 4.40 2.45
C PRO A 172 -6.29 3.02 2.10
N VAL A 173 -6.60 2.79 0.83
CA VAL A 173 -7.21 1.56 0.32
C VAL A 173 -6.44 0.34 0.79
N GLN A 174 -5.12 0.30 0.60
CA GLN A 174 -4.28 -0.82 1.04
C GLN A 174 -4.51 -1.13 2.53
N CYS A 175 -4.37 -0.15 3.41
CA CYS A 175 -4.54 -0.36 4.85
C CYS A 175 -5.98 -0.69 5.29
N SER A 176 -6.98 -0.22 4.56
CA SER A 176 -8.40 -0.42 4.89
C SER A 176 -9.00 -1.69 4.28
N THR A 177 -8.35 -2.30 3.28
CA THR A 177 -8.75 -3.59 2.70
C THR A 177 -7.87 -4.75 3.16
N TYR A 178 -6.96 -4.55 4.11
CA TYR A 178 -6.19 -5.64 4.70
C TYR A 178 -7.11 -6.61 5.47
N PRO A 179 -6.94 -7.94 5.36
CA PRO A 179 -5.91 -8.67 4.61
C PRO A 179 -6.34 -9.11 3.19
N TRP A 180 -7.43 -8.58 2.62
CA TRP A 180 -7.98 -9.02 1.33
C TRP A 180 -7.26 -8.41 0.11
N TRP A 181 -5.94 -8.51 0.09
CA TRP A 181 -5.10 -8.03 -1.00
C TRP A 181 -4.91 -9.10 -2.09
N PRO A 182 -4.97 -8.76 -3.39
CA PRO A 182 -4.80 -9.73 -4.47
C PRO A 182 -3.54 -10.59 -4.34
N GLU A 183 -2.41 -9.99 -3.97
CA GLU A 183 -1.12 -10.65 -3.76
C GLU A 183 -1.18 -11.68 -2.62
N LEU A 184 -1.82 -11.34 -1.51
CA LEU A 184 -1.95 -12.24 -0.36
C LEU A 184 -2.92 -13.39 -0.63
N LEU A 185 -3.89 -13.17 -1.53
CA LEU A 185 -4.87 -14.19 -1.90
C LEU A 185 -4.39 -15.12 -3.01
N ALA A 186 -3.72 -14.60 -4.03
CA ALA A 186 -3.39 -15.32 -5.25
C ALA A 186 -2.10 -16.14 -5.16
N GLU A 187 -1.14 -15.73 -4.31
CA GLU A 187 0.13 -16.45 -4.18
C GLU A 187 0.03 -17.61 -3.18
N ALA A 188 0.45 -18.79 -3.62
CA ALA A 188 0.44 -19.99 -2.80
C ALA A 188 1.35 -19.80 -1.57
N GLY A 189 0.79 -19.97 -0.37
CA GLY A 189 1.53 -19.82 0.87
C GLY A 189 1.66 -18.39 1.41
N ALA A 190 1.32 -17.36 0.63
CA ALA A 190 1.42 -15.96 1.08
C ALA A 190 0.54 -15.70 2.31
N TRP A 191 -0.70 -16.19 2.32
CA TRP A 191 -1.60 -16.11 3.48
C TRP A 191 -1.01 -16.76 4.73
N SER A 192 -0.48 -17.99 4.60
CA SER A 192 0.12 -18.72 5.71
C SER A 192 1.39 -18.04 6.22
N TRP A 193 2.20 -17.49 5.32
CA TRP A 193 3.40 -16.74 5.68
C TRP A 193 3.04 -15.44 6.42
N GLU A 194 2.09 -14.67 5.91
CA GLU A 194 1.63 -13.43 6.53
C GLU A 194 1.05 -13.69 7.93
N LYS A 195 0.27 -14.77 8.08
CA LYS A 195 -0.24 -15.22 9.38
C LYS A 195 0.88 -15.52 10.37
N ALA A 196 1.91 -16.25 9.91
CA ALA A 196 3.01 -16.70 10.76
C ALA A 196 3.99 -15.57 11.12
N ASN A 197 4.17 -14.60 10.23
CA ASN A 197 5.24 -13.62 10.34
C ASN A 197 4.75 -12.19 10.61
N ILE A 198 3.53 -11.81 10.21
CA ILE A 198 3.07 -10.42 10.31
C ILE A 198 1.87 -10.32 11.22
N CYS A 199 0.74 -10.93 10.88
CA CYS A 199 -0.51 -10.68 11.59
C CYS A 199 -1.14 -11.94 12.17
N GLU A 200 -1.17 -11.99 13.49
CA GLU A 200 -1.84 -13.03 14.28
C GLU A 200 -3.37 -13.06 14.10
N GLY A 201 -3.94 -12.03 13.47
CA GLY A 201 -5.37 -11.93 13.19
C GLY A 201 -5.87 -12.80 12.04
N LEU A 202 -4.99 -13.31 11.18
CA LEU A 202 -5.36 -14.20 10.07
C LEU A 202 -5.73 -15.59 10.59
N ASP A 203 -6.93 -16.03 10.23
CA ASP A 203 -7.59 -17.24 10.75
C ASP A 203 -7.53 -17.32 12.28
N HIS A 204 -7.77 -16.19 12.95
CA HIS A 204 -7.78 -16.11 14.40
C HIS A 204 -8.93 -16.97 14.95
N PRO A 205 -8.75 -17.66 16.10
CA PRO A 205 -9.80 -18.50 16.69
C PRO A 205 -11.09 -17.74 17.01
N GLU A 206 -10.98 -16.46 17.32
CA GLU A 206 -12.12 -15.57 17.62
C GLU A 206 -12.67 -14.86 16.38
N ALA A 207 -12.14 -15.13 15.18
CA ALA A 207 -12.66 -14.55 13.96
C ALA A 207 -14.03 -15.13 13.62
N GLU A 208 -14.99 -14.25 13.37
CA GLU A 208 -16.31 -14.63 12.89
C GLU A 208 -16.23 -15.25 11.49
N ALA A 209 -17.32 -15.93 11.10
CA ALA A 209 -17.46 -16.45 9.76
C ALA A 209 -17.34 -15.32 8.73
N LEU A 210 -16.50 -15.54 7.71
CA LEU A 210 -16.23 -14.52 6.70
C LEU A 210 -17.48 -14.20 5.88
N ASP A 211 -17.89 -12.93 5.86
CA ASP A 211 -18.81 -12.42 4.85
C ASP A 211 -18.07 -12.34 3.50
N ILE A 212 -18.31 -13.36 2.67
CA ILE A 212 -17.69 -13.48 1.35
C ILE A 212 -18.06 -12.31 0.45
N SER A 213 -19.27 -11.74 0.58
CA SER A 213 -19.70 -10.61 -0.26
C SER A 213 -18.92 -9.35 0.08
N GLU A 214 -18.78 -9.07 1.38
CA GLU A 214 -17.97 -7.93 1.82
C GLU A 214 -16.48 -8.14 1.49
N ALA A 215 -15.91 -9.30 1.81
CA ALA A 215 -14.51 -9.58 1.47
C ALA A 215 -14.25 -9.49 -0.04
N THR A 216 -15.22 -9.87 -0.88
CA THR A 216 -15.16 -9.70 -2.35
C THR A 216 -15.17 -8.22 -2.73
N ARG A 217 -15.97 -7.38 -2.07
CA ARG A 217 -16.00 -5.93 -2.29
C ARG A 217 -14.68 -5.28 -1.89
N GLN A 218 -14.09 -5.69 -0.77
CA GLN A 218 -12.78 -5.20 -0.32
C GLN A 218 -11.66 -5.64 -1.28
N LEU A 219 -11.64 -6.91 -1.70
CA LEU A 219 -10.71 -7.42 -2.70
C LEU A 219 -10.80 -6.65 -4.03
N ARG A 220 -12.03 -6.36 -4.49
CA ARG A 220 -12.24 -5.55 -5.70
C ARG A 220 -11.68 -4.14 -5.54
N ARG A 221 -11.83 -3.53 -4.36
CA ARG A 221 -11.29 -2.20 -4.06
C ARG A 221 -9.76 -2.22 -4.07
N ALA A 222 -9.14 -3.22 -3.43
CA ALA A 222 -7.69 -3.43 -3.44
C ALA A 222 -7.15 -3.65 -4.87
N ALA A 223 -7.77 -4.54 -5.64
CA ALA A 223 -7.37 -4.84 -7.02
C ALA A 223 -7.43 -3.61 -7.94
N ARG A 224 -8.47 -2.78 -7.80
CA ARG A 224 -8.59 -1.53 -8.58
C ARG A 224 -7.52 -0.51 -8.20
N HIS A 225 -7.19 -0.41 -6.92
CA HIS A 225 -6.14 0.49 -6.43
C HIS A 225 -4.77 0.09 -6.99
N GLU A 226 -4.43 -1.20 -6.89
CA GLU A 226 -3.18 -1.74 -7.42
C GLU A 226 -3.08 -1.55 -8.95
N LEU A 227 -4.17 -1.84 -9.68
CA LEU A 227 -4.20 -1.61 -11.14
C LEU A 227 -4.05 -0.12 -11.50
N ALA A 228 -4.67 0.79 -10.74
CA ALA A 228 -4.56 2.22 -10.96
C ALA A 228 -3.12 2.72 -10.75
N ARG A 229 -2.43 2.20 -9.73
CA ARG A 229 -1.01 2.47 -9.48
C ARG A 229 -0.13 1.96 -10.61
N ARG A 230 -0.28 0.69 -11.01
CA ARG A 230 0.48 0.11 -12.14
C ARG A 230 0.32 0.89 -13.43
N ARG A 231 -0.92 1.28 -13.77
CA ARG A 231 -1.18 2.13 -14.93
C ARG A 231 -0.54 3.51 -14.82
N ALA A 232 -0.44 4.08 -13.62
CA ALA A 232 0.28 5.33 -13.41
C ALA A 232 1.77 5.14 -13.65
N ALA A 233 2.38 4.08 -13.10
CA ALA A 233 3.78 3.72 -13.33
C ALA A 233 4.09 3.55 -14.83
N GLU A 234 3.25 2.81 -15.56
CA GLU A 234 3.38 2.62 -17.02
C GLU A 234 3.33 3.95 -17.78
N ARG A 235 2.41 4.85 -17.41
CA ARG A 235 2.31 6.18 -18.02
C ARG A 235 3.54 7.04 -17.74
N GLY A 236 4.05 7.04 -16.51
CA GLY A 236 5.22 7.84 -16.18
C GLY A 236 6.50 7.27 -16.81
N ALA A 237 6.65 5.95 -16.88
CA ALA A 237 7.74 5.30 -17.62
C ALA A 237 7.70 5.65 -19.11
N ALA A 238 6.53 5.60 -19.75
CA ALA A 238 6.36 5.99 -21.14
C ALA A 238 6.70 7.48 -21.37
N ALA A 239 6.29 8.37 -20.46
CA ALA A 239 6.62 9.80 -20.53
C ALA A 239 8.11 10.08 -20.34
N ALA A 240 8.79 9.37 -19.43
CA ALA A 240 10.23 9.46 -19.22
C ALA A 240 11.01 8.99 -20.47
N ALA A 241 10.59 7.87 -21.07
CA ALA A 241 11.19 7.36 -22.31
C ALA A 241 11.02 8.34 -23.49
N ALA A 242 9.84 8.98 -23.62
CA ALA A 242 9.61 10.00 -24.64
C ALA A 242 10.53 11.22 -24.47
N LYS A 243 10.74 11.67 -23.22
CA LYS A 243 11.68 12.77 -22.89
C LYS A 243 13.14 12.41 -23.20
N GLY A 244 13.54 11.17 -22.95
CA GLY A 244 14.88 10.69 -23.32
C GLY A 244 15.14 10.69 -24.83
N ARG A 245 14.11 10.42 -25.64
CA ARG A 245 14.23 10.41 -27.12
C ARG A 245 14.36 11.81 -27.73
N ILE A 246 13.73 12.83 -27.14
CA ILE A 246 13.86 14.24 -27.58
C ILE A 246 15.18 14.89 -27.14
N GLY A 247 15.79 14.44 -26.02
CA GLY A 247 17.07 14.96 -25.54
C GLY A 247 18.32 14.45 -26.28
N GLY A 248 18.19 13.39 -27.10
CA GLY A 248 19.31 12.77 -27.82
C GLY A 248 19.50 13.22 -29.28
N GLY A 249 18.71 14.18 -29.76
CA GLY A 249 18.66 14.60 -31.17
C GLY A 249 19.36 15.91 -31.50
N GLY A 250 20.47 16.25 -30.83
CA GLY A 250 21.19 17.51 -31.02
C GLY A 250 22.70 17.32 -31.16
N GLY A 251 23.14 16.65 -32.23
CA GLY A 251 24.57 16.44 -32.52
C GLY A 251 24.78 16.20 -34.01
N GLY A 252 24.64 17.25 -34.82
CA GLY A 252 24.75 17.14 -36.28
C GLY A 252 24.86 18.51 -36.95
N GLY A 253 26.04 19.11 -36.88
CA GLY A 253 26.44 20.30 -37.64
C GLY A 253 27.76 20.80 -37.08
N GLY A 254 28.81 21.03 -37.84
CA GLY A 254 29.05 20.98 -39.26
C GLY A 254 30.49 21.46 -39.42
N SER A 255 31.25 20.78 -40.28
CA SER A 255 32.64 21.06 -40.59
C SER A 255 32.84 22.46 -41.16
N SER A 256 33.91 23.16 -40.75
CA SER A 256 34.60 24.11 -41.64
C SER A 256 36.03 24.38 -41.18
N SER A 257 36.95 23.95 -42.05
CA SER A 257 38.38 24.17 -42.15
C SER A 257 38.79 25.64 -42.36
N SER A 258 39.99 25.99 -41.86
CA SER A 258 41.00 26.97 -42.36
C SER A 258 41.83 27.42 -41.15
N GLY A 259 43.14 27.70 -41.15
CA GLY A 259 44.23 27.84 -42.12
C GLY A 259 45.42 28.35 -41.28
N GLY A 260 46.66 28.02 -41.67
CA GLY A 260 47.87 28.23 -40.84
C GLY A 260 48.32 29.69 -40.63
N GLY A 261 49.24 29.87 -39.68
CA GLY A 261 49.96 31.13 -39.46
C GLY A 261 50.98 31.04 -38.32
N VAL A 262 52.27 31.03 -38.68
CA VAL A 262 53.47 31.14 -37.83
C VAL A 262 53.52 32.48 -37.07
N GLY A 263 54.13 32.52 -35.87
CA GLY A 263 54.37 33.78 -35.17
C GLY A 263 54.99 33.67 -33.77
N GLU A 264 56.31 33.69 -33.73
CA GLU A 264 57.21 33.88 -32.60
C GLU A 264 56.90 35.15 -31.76
N LYS A 265 56.98 35.08 -30.42
CA LYS A 265 57.87 35.93 -29.57
C LYS A 265 57.68 35.74 -28.05
N GLN A 266 58.82 35.96 -27.39
CA GLN A 266 59.22 35.76 -26.00
C GLN A 266 58.68 36.80 -24.99
N ALA A 267 59.01 36.51 -23.72
CA ALA A 267 59.23 37.40 -22.56
C ALA A 267 58.03 37.45 -21.57
N ALA A 268 58.17 37.36 -20.25
CA ALA A 268 59.31 37.35 -19.31
C ALA A 268 58.82 36.66 -18.01
N ARG A 269 59.60 35.78 -17.34
CA ARG A 269 60.40 36.06 -16.11
C ARG A 269 59.67 37.02 -15.14
N ARG A 270 59.34 36.69 -13.88
CA ARG A 270 60.18 36.23 -12.76
C ARG A 270 59.27 35.84 -11.57
N ALA A 271 59.67 34.79 -10.84
CA ALA A 271 59.29 34.51 -9.44
C ALA A 271 60.20 35.34 -8.48
N PRO A 272 60.32 35.06 -7.16
CA PRO A 272 59.44 34.40 -6.18
C PRO A 272 59.29 35.22 -4.86
N GLU A 273 58.34 34.85 -4.00
CA GLU A 273 58.52 34.31 -2.63
C GLU A 273 57.17 33.83 -2.08
#